data_AF-A0A2B7Z5T7-F1
#
_entry.id   AF-A0A2B7Z5T7-F1
#
_cell.length_a   1.000
_cell.length_b   1.000
_cell.length_c   1.000
_cell.angle_alpha   90.00
_cell.angle_beta   90.00
_cell.angle_gamma   90.00
#
_symmetry.space_group_name_H-M   'P 1'
#
loop_
_entity.id
_entity.type
_entity.pdbx_description
1 polymer ?
#
loop_
_entity_poly.entity_id
_entity_poly.type
_entity_poly.pdbx_seq_one_letter_code
_entity_poly.pdbx_strand_id
1 'polypeptide(L)'
;MVHWKEVVREKRRRQAESIPPSWRLPSIPADFVNSIDVIESCDILSSIEKEITKITDAPALLNKIATGELSSLEVTAAFCKRAAIAHQLINCCTEMFFERALDRAKELDGHLARTGNVVGPLHGLPISIKDGFDIEGVDTTVGWAGLIGKPAKKSGSVVIVADRLLPKEDFSQLS
;
A
#
# COMPACT_ATOMS: atom_id res chain seq x y z
N MET A 1 16.77 27.09 13.32
CA MET A 1 16.89 25.63 13.08
C MET A 1 15.59 25.02 13.60
N VAL A 2 14.79 24.37 12.75
CA VAL A 2 13.54 23.74 13.19
C VAL A 2 13.91 22.58 14.12
N HIS A 3 13.27 22.49 15.28
CA HIS A 3 13.61 21.46 16.26
C HIS A 3 13.10 20.11 15.75
N TRP A 4 13.91 19.04 15.80
CA TRP A 4 13.55 17.72 15.21
C TRP A 4 12.19 17.19 15.70
N LYS A 5 11.81 17.49 16.95
CA LYS A 5 10.49 17.16 17.51
C LYS A 5 9.32 17.75 16.72
N GLU A 6 9.47 18.97 16.20
CA GLU A 6 8.45 19.64 15.38
C GLU A 6 8.34 18.96 14.03
N VAL A 7 9.48 18.63 13.41
CA VAL A 7 9.53 17.90 12.13
C VAL A 7 8.89 16.52 12.25
N VAL A 8 9.17 15.78 13.32
CA VAL A 8 8.55 14.47 13.59
C VAL A 8 7.05 14.61 13.85
N ARG A 9 6.62 15.62 14.63
CA ARG A 9 5.20 15.87 14.88
C ARG A 9 4.45 16.12 13.58
N GLU A 10 5.01 16.96 12.71
CA GLU A 10 4.40 17.28 11.42
C GLU A 10 4.34 16.05 10.49
N LYS A 11 5.40 15.24 10.44
CA LYS A 11 5.39 13.99 9.66
C LYS A 11 4.29 13.04 10.13
N ARG A 12 4.16 12.83 11.44
CA ARG A 12 3.10 11.99 12.03
C ARG A 12 1.70 12.57 11.78
N ARG A 13 1.55 13.90 11.83
CA ARG A 13 0.27 14.57 11.50
C ARG A 13 -0.14 14.26 10.06
N ARG A 14 0.76 14.47 9.09
CA ARG A 14 0.50 14.18 7.66
C ARG A 14 0.16 12.71 7.42
N GLN A 15 0.86 11.81 8.11
CA GLN A 15 0.59 10.37 8.05
C GLN A 15 -0.80 10.01 8.61
N ALA A 16 -1.20 10.58 9.75
CA ALA A 16 -2.54 10.37 10.28
C ALA A 16 -3.63 10.96 9.36
N GLU A 17 -3.35 12.10 8.73
CA GLU A 17 -4.27 12.77 7.82
C GLU A 17 -4.45 12.05 6.49
N SER A 18 -3.44 11.30 6.02
CA SER A 18 -3.55 10.50 4.81
C SER A 18 -4.52 9.31 4.95
N ILE A 19 -4.96 8.98 6.17
CA ILE A 19 -6.00 7.99 6.39
C ILE A 19 -7.37 8.65 6.17
N PRO A 20 -8.17 8.18 5.20
CA PRO A 20 -9.52 8.67 4.97
C PRO A 20 -10.37 8.59 6.25
N PRO A 21 -11.22 9.59 6.55
CA PRO A 21 -12.05 9.58 7.75
C PRO A 21 -12.91 8.32 7.91
N SER A 22 -13.41 7.75 6.82
CA SER A 22 -14.20 6.52 6.82
C SER A 22 -13.40 5.27 7.17
N TRP A 23 -12.07 5.34 7.19
CA TRP A 23 -11.18 4.22 7.54
C TRP A 23 -10.56 4.40 8.94
N ARG A 24 -10.96 5.44 9.67
CA ARG A 24 -10.45 5.71 11.02
C ARG A 24 -11.22 4.93 12.07
N LEU A 25 -10.51 4.31 13.00
CA LEU A 25 -11.12 3.69 14.16
C LEU A 25 -11.77 4.78 15.03
N PRO A 26 -13.01 4.59 15.50
CA PRO A 26 -13.67 5.56 16.37
C PRO A 26 -12.96 5.68 17.72
N SER A 27 -12.39 4.58 18.21
CA SER A 27 -11.50 4.52 19.36
C SER A 27 -10.52 3.37 19.20
N ILE A 28 -9.32 3.54 19.78
CA ILE A 28 -8.34 2.47 19.90
C ILE A 28 -8.49 1.89 21.31
N PRO A 29 -8.77 0.58 21.46
CA PRO A 29 -8.81 -0.05 22.77
C PRO A 29 -7.46 0.14 23.49
N ALA A 30 -7.44 0.39 24.80
CA ALA A 30 -6.20 0.66 25.52
C ALA A 30 -5.39 -0.63 25.80
N ASP A 31 -6.07 -1.76 25.79
CA ASP A 31 -5.64 -3.07 26.30
C ASP A 31 -5.70 -4.17 25.24
N PHE A 32 -5.82 -3.83 23.95
CA PHE A 32 -5.72 -4.84 22.90
C PHE A 32 -4.31 -5.46 22.89
N VAL A 33 -4.26 -6.78 22.88
CA VAL A 33 -2.99 -7.53 22.78
C VAL A 33 -2.68 -7.85 21.33
N ASN A 34 -3.72 -8.09 20.52
CA ASN A 34 -3.61 -8.52 19.15
C ASN A 34 -4.39 -7.58 18.22
N SER A 35 -3.69 -6.95 17.28
CA SER A 35 -4.31 -6.04 16.32
C SER A 35 -5.28 -6.76 15.38
N ILE A 36 -5.06 -8.06 15.11
CA ILE A 36 -5.94 -8.87 14.26
C ILE A 36 -7.35 -8.92 14.84
N ASP A 37 -7.48 -9.10 16.16
CA ASP A 37 -8.79 -9.21 16.81
C ASP A 37 -9.59 -7.90 16.69
N VAL A 38 -8.90 -6.75 16.79
CA VAL A 38 -9.52 -5.43 16.59
C VAL A 38 -9.92 -5.21 15.13
N ILE A 39 -9.06 -5.60 14.18
CA ILE A 39 -9.35 -5.51 12.75
C ILE A 39 -10.56 -6.38 12.37
N GLU A 40 -10.66 -7.59 12.90
CA GLU A 40 -11.76 -8.52 12.59
C GLU A 40 -13.09 -8.11 13.24
N SER A 41 -13.05 -7.47 14.41
CA SER A 41 -14.25 -7.01 15.13
C SER A 41 -14.74 -5.62 14.72
N CYS A 42 -13.93 -4.80 14.03
CA CYS A 42 -14.37 -3.48 13.61
C CYS A 42 -15.38 -3.51 12.44
N ASP A 43 -16.19 -2.45 12.36
CA ASP A 43 -17.22 -2.26 11.32
C ASP A 43 -16.71 -1.52 10.07
N ILE A 44 -15.40 -1.25 9.99
CA ILE A 44 -14.80 -0.50 8.87
C ILE A 44 -14.62 -1.40 7.64
N LEU A 45 -14.26 -2.67 7.87
CA LEU A 45 -14.12 -3.67 6.81
C LEU A 45 -15.44 -4.42 6.63
N SER A 46 -15.94 -4.42 5.41
CA SER A 46 -17.06 -5.30 5.03
C SER A 46 -16.65 -6.78 5.08
N SER A 47 -17.63 -7.68 5.14
CA SER A 47 -17.38 -9.13 5.13
C SER A 47 -16.55 -9.55 3.91
N ILE A 48 -16.84 -9.01 2.73
CA ILE A 48 -16.09 -9.33 1.50
C ILE A 48 -14.62 -8.87 1.60
N GLU A 49 -14.36 -7.68 2.15
CA GLU A 49 -12.99 -7.18 2.31
C GLU A 49 -12.19 -8.01 3.33
N LYS A 50 -12.85 -8.48 4.40
CA LYS A 50 -12.24 -9.42 5.36
C LYS A 50 -11.87 -10.75 4.69
N GLU A 51 -12.75 -11.29 3.85
CA GLU A 51 -12.47 -12.53 3.10
C GLU A 51 -11.35 -12.36 2.07
N ILE A 52 -11.36 -11.27 1.28
CA ILE A 52 -10.28 -10.97 0.33
C ILE A 52 -8.92 -10.94 1.03
N THR A 53 -8.84 -10.23 2.15
CA THR A 53 -7.57 -10.04 2.88
C THR A 53 -7.17 -11.25 3.73
N LYS A 54 -8.04 -12.27 3.86
CA LYS A 54 -7.71 -13.58 4.45
C LYS A 54 -7.11 -14.56 3.45
N ILE A 55 -7.14 -14.26 2.14
CA ILE A 55 -6.45 -15.05 1.13
C ILE A 55 -4.94 -14.85 1.32
N THR A 56 -4.30 -15.83 1.94
CA THR A 56 -2.86 -15.79 2.26
C THR A 56 -1.97 -16.30 1.13
N ASP A 57 -2.55 -16.96 0.12
CA ASP A 57 -1.85 -17.48 -1.05
C ASP A 57 -1.86 -16.44 -2.19
N ALA A 58 -0.71 -15.82 -2.45
CA ALA A 58 -0.60 -14.79 -3.48
C ALA A 58 -0.91 -15.30 -4.90
N PRO A 59 -0.44 -16.50 -5.33
CA PRO A 59 -0.86 -17.11 -6.59
C PRO A 59 -2.37 -17.28 -6.73
N ALA A 60 -3.08 -17.74 -5.70
CA ALA A 60 -4.55 -17.83 -5.73
C ALA A 60 -5.20 -16.46 -5.93
N LEU A 61 -4.76 -15.44 -5.20
CA LEU A 61 -5.27 -14.08 -5.34
C LEU A 61 -4.99 -13.50 -6.75
N LEU A 62 -3.79 -13.70 -7.27
CA LEU A 62 -3.40 -13.32 -8.62
C LEU A 62 -4.26 -14.00 -9.68
N ASN A 63 -4.54 -15.29 -9.52
CA ASN A 63 -5.41 -16.02 -10.44
C ASN A 63 -6.83 -15.44 -10.44
N LYS A 64 -7.39 -15.11 -9.26
CA LYS A 64 -8.71 -14.46 -9.15
C LYS A 64 -8.76 -13.10 -9.82
N ILE A 65 -7.68 -12.32 -9.73
CA ILE A 65 -7.58 -11.04 -10.45
C ILE A 65 -7.47 -11.28 -11.96
N ALA A 66 -6.61 -12.19 -12.38
CA ALA A 66 -6.36 -12.48 -13.80
C ALA A 66 -7.61 -13.02 -14.53
N THR A 67 -8.46 -13.78 -13.84
CA THR A 67 -9.73 -14.29 -14.39
C THR A 67 -10.88 -13.28 -14.28
N GLY A 68 -10.69 -12.16 -13.59
CA GLY A 68 -11.74 -11.17 -13.31
C GLY A 68 -12.77 -11.63 -12.27
N GLU A 69 -12.49 -12.69 -11.50
CA GLU A 69 -13.32 -13.09 -10.35
C GLU A 69 -13.31 -12.01 -9.26
N LEU A 70 -12.16 -11.37 -9.07
CA LEU A 70 -11.99 -10.18 -8.25
C LEU A 70 -11.34 -9.08 -9.10
N SER A 71 -11.76 -7.83 -8.95
CA SER A 71 -11.03 -6.71 -9.54
C SER A 71 -9.78 -6.35 -8.72
N SER A 72 -8.75 -5.84 -9.37
CA SER A 72 -7.59 -5.25 -8.70
C SER A 72 -8.01 -4.13 -7.76
N LEU A 73 -9.02 -3.34 -8.13
CA LEU A 73 -9.55 -2.27 -7.29
C LEU A 73 -10.14 -2.80 -5.98
N GLU A 74 -10.97 -3.85 -6.03
CA GLU A 74 -11.54 -4.48 -4.82
C GLU A 74 -10.46 -5.03 -3.91
N VAL A 75 -9.49 -5.73 -4.49
CA VAL A 75 -8.36 -6.28 -3.74
C VAL A 75 -7.55 -5.17 -3.09
N THR A 76 -7.15 -4.17 -3.88
CA THR A 76 -6.35 -3.04 -3.38
C THR A 76 -7.09 -2.26 -2.30
N ALA A 77 -8.38 -1.97 -2.48
CA ALA A 77 -9.19 -1.28 -1.49
C ALA A 77 -9.27 -2.04 -0.17
N ALA A 78 -9.49 -3.36 -0.21
CA ALA A 78 -9.54 -4.19 0.98
C ALA A 78 -8.21 -4.16 1.76
N PHE A 79 -7.09 -4.32 1.06
CA PHE A 79 -5.75 -4.25 1.68
C PHE A 79 -5.41 -2.84 2.19
N CYS A 80 -5.74 -1.77 1.46
CA CYS A 80 -5.53 -0.38 1.92
C CYS A 80 -6.31 -0.08 3.20
N LYS A 81 -7.60 -0.47 3.27
CA LYS A 81 -8.42 -0.31 4.48
C LYS A 81 -7.84 -1.08 5.66
N ARG A 82 -7.50 -2.36 5.46
CA ARG A 82 -6.90 -3.19 6.52
C ARG A 82 -5.56 -2.60 7.00
N ALA A 83 -4.72 -2.12 6.08
CA ALA A 83 -3.46 -1.46 6.41
C ALA A 83 -3.67 -0.16 7.19
N ALA A 84 -4.67 0.65 6.83
CA ALA A 84 -5.01 1.87 7.57
C ALA A 84 -5.45 1.59 9.01
N ILE A 85 -6.25 0.54 9.23
CA ILE A 85 -6.67 0.11 10.57
C ILE A 85 -5.47 -0.41 11.36
N ALA A 86 -4.67 -1.30 10.76
CA ALA A 86 -3.45 -1.82 11.39
C ALA A 86 -2.49 -0.69 11.76
N HIS A 87 -2.31 0.29 10.88
CA HIS A 87 -1.44 1.43 11.15
C HIS A 87 -1.88 2.25 12.36
N GLN A 88 -3.19 2.47 12.54
CA GLN A 88 -3.71 3.17 13.72
C GLN A 88 -3.43 2.41 15.02
N LEU A 89 -3.39 1.07 14.97
CA LEU A 89 -3.14 0.22 16.12
C LEU A 89 -1.64 0.10 16.45
N ILE A 90 -0.80 -0.12 15.44
CA ILE A 90 0.60 -0.54 15.64
C ILE A 90 1.64 0.33 14.91
N ASN A 91 1.22 1.43 14.27
CA ASN A 91 2.10 2.41 13.62
C ASN A 91 3.08 1.78 12.60
N CYS A 92 2.58 0.87 11.74
CA CYS A 92 3.40 0.03 10.87
C CYS A 92 3.76 0.60 9.48
N CYS A 93 3.26 1.78 9.12
CA CYS A 93 3.46 2.39 7.81
C CYS A 93 4.21 3.70 8.01
N THR A 94 5.14 4.03 7.11
CA THR A 94 5.83 5.33 7.10
C THR A 94 5.13 6.30 6.14
N GLU A 95 4.82 5.82 4.94
CA GLU A 95 4.06 6.52 3.91
C GLU A 95 2.89 5.64 3.46
N MET A 96 1.74 6.26 3.18
CA MET A 96 0.53 5.57 2.71
C MET A 96 0.07 6.18 1.39
N PHE A 97 0.16 5.41 0.31
CA PHE A 97 -0.15 5.86 -1.05
C PHE A 97 -1.52 5.36 -1.52
N PHE A 98 -2.55 5.49 -0.68
CA PHE A 98 -3.85 4.86 -0.93
C PHE A 98 -4.48 5.30 -2.25
N GLU A 99 -4.52 6.60 -2.55
CA GLU A 99 -5.09 7.12 -3.80
C GLU A 99 -4.33 6.61 -5.03
N ARG A 100 -2.99 6.74 -5.01
CA ARG A 100 -2.12 6.22 -6.08
C ARG A 100 -2.32 4.72 -6.31
N ALA A 101 -2.46 3.93 -5.25
CA ALA A 101 -2.68 2.49 -5.35
C ALA A 101 -4.05 2.17 -5.96
N LEU A 102 -5.11 2.85 -5.52
CA LEU A 102 -6.46 2.67 -6.05
C LEU A 102 -6.59 3.09 -7.51
N ASP A 103 -5.96 4.20 -7.90
CA ASP A 103 -5.97 4.65 -9.30
C ASP A 103 -5.19 3.71 -10.20
N ARG A 104 -4.04 3.22 -9.75
CA ARG A 104 -3.30 2.19 -10.48
C ARG A 104 -4.11 0.90 -10.64
N ALA A 105 -4.82 0.48 -9.59
CA ALA A 105 -5.69 -0.70 -9.65
C ALA A 105 -6.80 -0.55 -10.72
N LYS A 106 -7.46 0.62 -10.78
CA LYS A 106 -8.45 0.93 -11.83
C LYS A 106 -7.87 0.86 -13.23
N GLU A 107 -6.67 1.38 -13.43
CA GLU A 107 -5.98 1.29 -14.74
C GLU A 107 -5.71 -0.16 -15.15
N LEU A 108 -5.32 -1.00 -14.19
CA LEU A 108 -5.04 -2.41 -14.42
C LEU A 108 -6.32 -3.19 -14.76
N ASP A 109 -7.41 -2.94 -14.04
CA ASP A 109 -8.72 -3.50 -14.37
C ASP A 109 -9.18 -3.07 -15.77
N GLY A 110 -9.02 -1.80 -16.11
CA GLY A 110 -9.33 -1.28 -17.44
C GLY A 110 -8.46 -1.88 -18.55
N HIS A 111 -7.19 -2.16 -18.25
CA HIS A 111 -6.31 -2.87 -19.17
C HIS A 111 -6.82 -4.29 -19.41
N LEU A 112 -7.07 -5.06 -18.34
CA LEU A 112 -7.53 -6.45 -18.42
C LEU A 112 -8.85 -6.54 -19.19
N ALA A 113 -9.81 -5.65 -18.90
CA ALA A 113 -11.09 -5.61 -19.60
C ALA A 113 -10.95 -5.30 -21.10
N ARG A 114 -10.00 -4.46 -21.49
CA ARG A 114 -9.79 -4.06 -22.89
C ARG A 114 -8.98 -5.07 -23.70
N THR A 115 -7.96 -5.68 -23.09
CA THR A 115 -6.99 -6.53 -23.81
C THR A 115 -7.25 -8.01 -23.59
N GLY A 116 -8.02 -8.40 -22.57
CA GLY A 116 -8.16 -9.77 -22.10
C GLY A 116 -6.88 -10.37 -21.53
N ASN A 117 -5.83 -9.57 -21.39
CA ASN A 117 -4.53 -10.00 -20.92
C ASN A 117 -4.21 -9.26 -19.64
N VAL A 118 -3.69 -9.98 -18.64
CA VAL A 118 -3.00 -9.32 -17.55
C VAL A 118 -1.87 -8.50 -18.15
N VAL A 119 -1.51 -7.40 -17.48
CA VAL A 119 -0.20 -6.84 -17.80
C VAL A 119 0.83 -7.97 -17.59
N GLY A 120 0.59 -8.95 -16.65
CA GLY A 120 1.48 -10.03 -16.11
C GLY A 120 1.46 -10.63 -14.71
N PRO A 121 2.64 -11.08 -14.16
CA PRO A 121 2.68 -12.02 -13.07
C PRO A 121 2.24 -11.40 -11.75
N LEU A 122 2.46 -10.10 -11.52
CA LEU A 122 1.93 -9.39 -10.34
C LEU A 122 0.80 -8.42 -10.70
N HIS A 123 0.09 -8.64 -11.82
CA HIS A 123 -0.98 -7.75 -12.26
C HIS A 123 -2.02 -7.54 -11.16
N GLY A 124 -2.16 -6.29 -10.73
CA GLY A 124 -3.19 -5.84 -9.81
C GLY A 124 -3.00 -6.21 -8.34
N LEU A 125 -1.88 -6.87 -7.98
CA LEU A 125 -1.59 -7.24 -6.60
C LEU A 125 -1.03 -6.04 -5.82
N PRO A 126 -1.63 -5.62 -4.69
CA PRO A 126 -1.10 -4.55 -3.86
C PRO A 126 0.18 -4.98 -3.15
N ILE A 127 1.20 -4.11 -3.15
CA ILE A 127 2.52 -4.38 -2.57
C ILE A 127 2.86 -3.29 -1.56
N SER A 128 3.33 -3.68 -0.38
CA SER A 128 3.99 -2.76 0.56
C SER A 128 5.50 -2.86 0.40
N ILE A 129 6.19 -1.71 0.47
CA ILE A 129 7.64 -1.62 0.29
C ILE A 129 8.23 -1.04 1.56
N LYS A 130 9.31 -1.66 2.07
CA LYS A 130 10.03 -1.19 3.24
C LYS A 130 10.59 0.21 3.00
N ASP A 131 10.56 1.07 4.01
CA ASP A 131 11.18 2.41 4.02
C ASP A 131 12.72 2.34 4.04
N GLY A 132 13.27 1.73 3.00
CA GLY A 132 14.69 1.67 2.68
C GLY A 132 14.93 1.54 1.17
N PHE A 133 13.85 1.57 0.38
CA PHE A 133 13.89 1.68 -1.06
C PHE A 133 13.37 3.05 -1.46
N ASP A 134 14.15 3.76 -2.25
CA ASP A 134 13.79 5.10 -2.72
C ASP A 134 12.54 5.04 -3.61
N ILE A 135 11.58 5.90 -3.33
CA ILE A 135 10.46 6.22 -4.22
C ILE A 135 10.62 7.69 -4.60
N GLU A 136 10.67 7.98 -5.90
CA GLU A 136 10.84 9.34 -6.41
C GLU A 136 9.79 10.29 -5.80
N GLY A 137 10.25 11.42 -5.27
CA GLY A 137 9.41 12.44 -4.64
C GLY A 137 8.96 12.13 -3.20
N VAL A 138 9.36 11.00 -2.63
CA VAL A 138 8.98 10.55 -1.29
C VAL A 138 10.20 10.51 -0.36
N ASP A 139 10.02 10.86 0.91
CA ASP A 139 11.05 10.68 1.93
C ASP A 139 11.38 9.19 2.11
N THR A 140 12.67 8.85 2.11
CA THR A 140 13.17 7.54 2.58
C THR A 140 13.88 7.76 3.90
N THR A 141 13.19 7.48 5.01
CA THR A 141 13.66 7.91 6.34
C THR A 141 14.47 6.86 7.06
N VAL A 142 14.28 5.58 6.73
CA VAL A 142 14.87 4.42 7.43
C VAL A 142 14.71 4.48 8.97
N GLY A 143 13.70 5.22 9.46
CA GLY A 143 13.46 5.47 10.89
C GLY A 143 14.24 6.65 11.50
N TRP A 144 14.97 7.45 10.72
CA TRP A 144 15.81 8.55 11.20
C TRP A 144 15.15 9.92 10.97
N ALA A 145 14.89 10.66 12.04
CA ALA A 145 14.27 11.99 11.97
C ALA A 145 15.07 13.01 11.12
N GLY A 146 16.40 12.85 11.04
CA GLY A 146 17.28 13.71 10.24
C GLY A 146 17.13 13.52 8.72
N LEU A 147 16.37 12.52 8.27
CA LEU A 147 16.09 12.25 6.86
C LEU A 147 14.69 12.70 6.42
N ILE A 148 13.87 13.22 7.35
CA ILE A 148 12.55 13.78 7.00
C ILE A 148 12.71 15.06 6.16
N GLY A 149 11.88 15.21 5.13
CA GLY A 149 11.91 16.36 4.22
C GLY A 149 13.06 16.31 3.22
N LYS A 150 13.56 15.11 2.94
CA LYS A 150 14.63 14.84 1.95
C LYS A 150 14.11 13.79 0.96
N PRO A 151 13.17 14.17 0.08
CA PRO A 151 12.58 13.22 -0.84
C PRO A 151 13.62 12.66 -1.81
N ALA A 152 13.51 11.38 -2.13
CA ALA A 152 14.39 10.73 -3.08
C ALA A 152 14.23 11.34 -4.48
N LYS A 153 15.35 11.49 -5.19
CA LYS A 153 15.36 12.10 -6.54
C LYS A 153 14.95 11.12 -7.64
N LYS A 154 15.07 9.82 -7.39
CA LYS A 154 14.77 8.74 -8.33
C LYS A 154 14.32 7.52 -7.54
N SER A 155 13.43 6.72 -8.12
CA SER A 155 13.04 5.44 -7.54
C SER A 155 14.16 4.41 -7.63
N GLY A 156 14.30 3.56 -6.61
CA GLY A 156 15.21 2.42 -6.63
C GLY A 156 14.74 1.32 -7.58
N SER A 157 15.66 0.43 -7.99
CA SER A 157 15.37 -0.64 -8.96
C SER A 157 14.21 -1.54 -8.53
N VAL A 158 14.10 -1.89 -7.25
CA VAL A 158 12.99 -2.71 -6.72
C VAL A 158 11.63 -2.00 -6.89
N VAL A 159 11.57 -0.70 -6.65
CA VAL A 159 10.34 0.09 -6.83
C VAL A 159 9.99 0.19 -8.32
N ILE A 160 10.99 0.40 -9.17
CA ILE A 160 10.80 0.43 -10.63
C ILE A 160 10.26 -0.92 -11.11
N VAL A 161 10.83 -2.03 -10.64
CA VAL A 161 10.35 -3.37 -10.98
C VAL A 161 8.93 -3.54 -10.45
N ALA A 162 8.63 -3.25 -9.19
CA ALA A 162 7.27 -3.38 -8.65
C ALA A 162 6.21 -2.54 -9.41
N ASP A 163 6.54 -1.31 -9.77
CA ASP A 163 5.67 -0.39 -10.52
C ASP A 163 5.50 -0.83 -11.99
N ARG A 164 6.59 -1.33 -12.59
CA ARG A 164 6.69 -1.77 -13.98
C ARG A 164 6.69 -3.26 -14.15
N LEU A 165 6.15 -4.05 -13.22
CA LEU A 165 6.40 -5.49 -13.26
C LEU A 165 5.74 -6.18 -14.44
N LEU A 166 5.28 -5.41 -15.45
CA LEU A 166 4.90 -5.88 -16.76
C LEU A 166 5.48 -5.32 -18.04
N PRO A 167 5.78 -6.23 -18.99
CA PRO A 167 7.10 -6.40 -19.54
C PRO A 167 7.31 -5.40 -20.66
N LYS A 168 8.55 -4.94 -20.82
CA LYS A 168 9.11 -4.78 -22.15
C LYS A 168 10.46 -5.47 -22.13
N GLU A 169 10.64 -6.35 -23.10
CA GLU A 169 11.82 -7.18 -23.25
C GLU A 169 13.13 -6.36 -23.21
N ASP A 170 14.18 -7.09 -22.85
CA ASP A 170 15.60 -6.82 -23.02
C ASP A 170 16.31 -5.85 -22.04
N PHE A 171 16.99 -6.46 -21.06
CA PHE A 171 17.94 -5.81 -20.16
C PHE A 171 19.37 -5.73 -20.74
N SER A 172 19.58 -5.99 -22.03
CA SER A 172 20.89 -5.90 -22.70
C SER A 172 21.52 -4.51 -22.75
N GLN A 173 20.80 -3.45 -22.36
CA GLN A 173 21.28 -2.07 -22.48
C GLN A 173 21.55 -1.34 -21.15
N LEU A 174 21.59 -2.05 -20.02
CA LEU A 174 22.14 -1.48 -18.79
C LEU A 174 23.64 -1.78 -18.72
N SER A 175 24.41 -1.02 -19.50
CA SER A 175 25.86 -0.83 -19.36
C SER A 175 26.16 0.45 -18.60
#